data_AF-D7NFB5-F1
#
_entry.id   AF-D7NFB5-F1
#
_cell.length_a   1.000
_cell.length_b   1.000
_cell.length_c   1.000
_cell.angle_alpha   90.00
_cell.angle_beta   90.00
_cell.angle_gamma   90.00
#
_symmetry.space_group_name_H-M   'P 1'
#
loop_
_entity.id
_entity.type
_entity.pdbx_description
1 polymer ?
#
loop_
_entity_poly.entity_id
_entity_poly.type
_entity_poly.pdbx_seq_one_letter_code
_entity_poly.pdbx_strand_id
1 'polypeptide(L)'
;MRTIFSLIVIFILASACRNNNEDDVQMSNGIALSVVGNAFMAEDDTEGVTLNVLMAFAPTKDETIELTLEGNEGDIVHLDHSVLHFKAKQKEATVKVISNAKHALSVPKTLSITIGKTSDPRMKAADEGVKIVVTPDADIPVLTPEQQKLIAGYKEKFGFDLTSLLGKVPVETTVLFNNKDKEEFFKGKSKASFKGFSIITLSEKATADAPILKIVDNPMGLTSFCYDVLKAKTVEDHEFFLQQPYGSAIVQAINYDATKEQFSMSLDNIKLIPSSGGVEFVVQRPNLYDEMISALPFVYYFSAWERVKELRDKGTLVYVKENGKIVGYQITDEFLLAGGSIDPQRWLGISDISRDTYNNTPSDWVTPKGHVDFTKGTMTFVFPWDFEAANGYQQVRVTYTMHK
;
A
#
# COMPACT_ATOMS: atom_id res chain seq x y z
N MET A 1 -18.12 -18.53 43.61
CA MET A 1 -17.74 -19.16 42.34
C MET A 1 -17.40 -18.04 41.36
N ARG A 2 -16.11 -17.74 41.22
CA ARG A 2 -15.56 -16.90 40.16
C ARG A 2 -14.06 -17.10 40.17
N THR A 3 -13.64 -17.86 39.19
CA THR A 3 -12.27 -18.19 38.78
C THR A 3 -11.55 -16.91 38.38
N ILE A 4 -10.35 -16.73 38.91
CA ILE A 4 -9.43 -15.64 38.56
C ILE A 4 -8.48 -16.16 37.47
N PHE A 5 -8.32 -15.30 36.48
CA PHE A 5 -7.41 -15.31 35.34
C PHE A 5 -6.06 -16.01 35.59
N SER A 6 -5.70 -16.94 34.69
CA SER A 6 -4.31 -17.41 34.53
C SER A 6 -3.59 -16.49 33.55
N LEU A 7 -2.58 -15.77 34.07
CA LEU A 7 -1.59 -15.02 33.30
C LEU A 7 -0.45 -16.00 32.98
N ILE A 8 -0.23 -16.35 31.72
CA ILE A 8 0.94 -17.14 31.30
C ILE A 8 2.13 -16.18 31.22
N VAL A 9 3.00 -16.28 32.22
CA VAL A 9 4.33 -15.64 32.23
C VAL A 9 5.28 -16.51 31.41
N ILE A 10 5.83 -15.94 30.33
CA ILE A 10 6.93 -16.54 29.57
C ILE A 10 8.18 -16.48 30.47
N PHE A 11 8.59 -17.63 30.99
CA PHE A 11 9.84 -17.81 31.73
C PHE A 11 11.03 -17.68 30.75
N ILE A 12 11.79 -16.59 30.86
CA ILE A 12 13.14 -16.51 30.31
C ILE A 12 14.05 -17.25 31.30
N LEU A 13 14.51 -18.44 30.92
CA LEU A 13 15.51 -19.20 31.66
C LEU A 13 16.86 -18.48 31.57
N ALA A 14 17.17 -17.67 32.59
CA ALA A 14 18.54 -17.25 32.88
C ALA A 14 19.27 -18.39 33.61
N SER A 15 19.92 -19.28 32.86
CA SER A 15 20.87 -20.24 33.43
C SER A 15 22.26 -19.61 33.45
N ALA A 16 22.64 -19.04 34.60
CA ALA A 16 24.03 -18.78 34.94
C ALA A 16 24.61 -20.02 35.65
N CYS A 17 25.54 -20.74 35.01
CA CYS A 17 26.67 -21.44 35.67
C CYS A 17 27.68 -22.05 34.67
N ARG A 18 28.89 -21.49 34.71
CA ARG A 18 30.22 -22.13 34.64
C ARG A 18 30.84 -22.57 33.30
N ASN A 19 32.07 -22.07 33.10
CA ASN A 19 33.06 -22.31 32.04
C ASN A 19 33.25 -23.77 31.61
N ASN A 20 32.95 -24.03 30.33
CA ASN A 20 33.87 -24.51 29.29
C ASN A 20 32.99 -25.06 28.16
N ASN A 21 32.88 -24.32 27.05
CA ASN A 21 32.47 -24.90 25.77
C ASN A 21 33.23 -24.19 24.66
N GLU A 22 34.16 -24.93 24.08
CA GLU A 22 34.49 -24.81 22.66
C GLU A 22 33.18 -24.96 21.89
N ASP A 23 32.61 -23.82 21.54
CA ASP A 23 31.87 -23.50 20.33
C ASP A 23 31.35 -22.09 20.58
N ASP A 24 32.18 -21.13 20.19
CA ASP A 24 31.81 -19.73 20.04
C ASP A 24 30.72 -19.70 18.96
N VAL A 25 29.45 -19.96 19.34
CA VAL A 25 28.30 -19.83 18.44
C VAL A 25 28.18 -18.34 18.16
N GLN A 26 28.98 -17.87 17.20
CA GLN A 26 29.02 -16.49 16.79
C GLN A 26 27.66 -16.15 16.19
N MET A 27 26.88 -15.38 16.94
CA MET A 27 25.53 -14.99 16.54
C MET A 27 25.55 -14.29 15.18
N SER A 28 24.65 -14.70 14.28
CA SER A 28 24.45 -14.04 12.99
C SER A 28 23.85 -12.65 13.19
N ASN A 29 24.30 -11.68 12.40
CA ASN A 29 23.70 -10.35 12.36
C ASN A 29 22.70 -10.29 11.19
N GLY A 30 21.40 -10.26 11.51
CA GLY A 30 20.35 -10.19 10.50
C GLY A 30 20.33 -8.82 9.80
N ILE A 31 20.20 -8.83 8.48
CA ILE A 31 20.03 -7.65 7.63
C ILE A 31 18.62 -7.68 7.06
N ALA A 32 17.80 -6.70 7.45
CA ALA A 32 16.46 -6.50 6.91
C ALA A 32 16.49 -5.46 5.79
N LEU A 33 15.78 -5.74 4.71
CA LEU A 33 15.53 -4.80 3.61
C LEU A 33 14.06 -4.38 3.64
N SER A 34 13.78 -3.11 3.45
CA SER A 34 12.40 -2.60 3.47
C SER A 34 12.20 -1.44 2.50
N VAL A 35 11.04 -1.37 1.85
CA VAL A 35 10.66 -0.21 1.05
C VAL A 35 10.26 0.94 1.97
N VAL A 36 10.71 2.14 1.64
CA VAL A 36 10.31 3.40 2.29
C VAL A 36 9.31 4.11 1.38
N GLY A 37 8.04 4.10 1.78
CA GLY A 37 6.98 4.73 1.00
C GLY A 37 6.51 3.85 -0.13
N ASN A 38 6.63 4.32 -1.38
CA ASN A 38 6.05 3.63 -2.53
C ASN A 38 6.94 2.49 -3.04
N ALA A 39 6.31 1.33 -3.29
CA ALA A 39 6.95 0.17 -3.92
C ALA A 39 6.72 0.14 -5.45
N PHE A 40 6.09 1.18 -5.99
CA PHE A 40 5.72 1.30 -7.39
C PHE A 40 6.36 2.55 -7.98
N MET A 41 6.80 2.45 -9.23
CA MET A 41 7.22 3.59 -10.05
C MET A 41 6.94 3.33 -11.52
N ALA A 42 6.75 4.38 -12.30
CA ALA A 42 6.69 4.29 -13.76
C ALA A 42 8.09 4.43 -14.36
N GLU A 43 8.29 3.99 -15.61
CA GLU A 43 9.57 4.17 -16.30
C GLU A 43 9.96 5.64 -16.48
N ASP A 44 9.00 6.56 -16.51
CA ASP A 44 9.23 8.00 -16.58
C ASP A 44 9.30 8.66 -15.18
N ASP A 45 9.41 7.88 -14.09
CA ASP A 45 9.62 8.39 -12.74
C ASP A 45 11.08 8.84 -12.50
N THR A 46 11.24 10.02 -11.93
CA THR A 46 12.56 10.64 -11.68
C THR A 46 13.00 10.56 -10.21
N GLU A 47 12.12 10.22 -9.29
CA GLU A 47 12.39 10.18 -7.84
C GLU A 47 12.94 8.82 -7.40
N GLY A 48 12.44 7.75 -8.02
CA GLY A 48 12.78 6.37 -7.75
C GLY A 48 12.15 5.80 -6.47
N VAL A 49 12.35 4.50 -6.25
CA VAL A 49 11.91 3.80 -5.04
C VAL A 49 13.03 3.79 -4.01
N THR A 50 12.75 4.27 -2.80
CA THR A 50 13.74 4.29 -1.70
C THR A 50 13.66 3.01 -0.88
N LEU A 51 14.80 2.37 -0.62
CA LEU A 51 14.90 1.22 0.27
C LEU A 51 15.73 1.58 1.52
N ASN A 52 15.33 1.04 2.66
CA ASN A 52 16.07 1.09 3.91
C ASN A 52 16.67 -0.28 4.22
N VAL A 53 17.97 -0.29 4.55
CA VAL A 53 18.74 -1.46 4.96
C VAL A 53 19.10 -1.31 6.43
N LEU A 54 18.65 -2.27 7.25
CA LEU A 54 18.84 -2.25 8.69
C LEU A 54 19.53 -3.53 9.17
N MET A 55 20.65 -3.38 9.86
CA MET A 55 21.26 -4.46 10.63
C MET A 55 20.66 -4.56 12.03
N ALA A 56 20.43 -5.79 12.50
CA ALA A 56 19.95 -6.07 13.85
C ALA A 56 20.91 -5.52 14.92
N PHE A 57 22.22 -5.69 14.70
CA PHE A 57 23.28 -5.17 15.55
C PHE A 57 24.22 -4.25 14.78
N ALA A 58 24.65 -3.17 15.44
CA ALA A 58 25.64 -2.28 14.85
C ALA A 58 27.01 -2.98 14.76
N PRO A 59 27.71 -2.90 13.62
CA PRO A 59 28.98 -3.58 13.44
C PRO A 59 30.08 -2.93 14.29
N THR A 60 31.07 -3.71 14.71
CA THR A 60 32.20 -3.21 15.52
C THR A 60 33.34 -2.65 14.67
N LYS A 61 33.33 -2.93 13.36
CA LYS A 61 34.27 -2.43 12.34
C LYS A 61 33.47 -1.96 11.11
N ASP A 62 34.17 -1.42 10.13
CA ASP A 62 33.53 -1.07 8.85
C ASP A 62 33.15 -2.35 8.10
N GLU A 63 31.95 -2.38 7.54
CA GLU A 63 31.38 -3.51 6.81
C GLU A 63 30.76 -3.07 5.47
N THR A 64 30.61 -4.02 4.55
CA THR A 64 29.96 -3.80 3.26
C THR A 64 28.87 -4.83 3.00
N ILE A 65 27.77 -4.36 2.41
CA ILE A 65 26.65 -5.19 1.95
C ILE A 65 26.42 -4.88 0.47
N GLU A 66 26.53 -5.89 -0.38
CA GLU A 66 26.13 -5.83 -1.78
C GLU A 66 24.65 -6.20 -1.91
N LEU A 67 23.90 -5.42 -2.70
CA LEU A 67 22.51 -5.71 -3.06
C LEU A 67 22.46 -6.32 -4.45
N THR A 68 21.61 -7.33 -4.59
CA THR A 68 21.34 -8.01 -5.85
C THR A 68 19.98 -7.62 -6.39
N LEU A 69 19.90 -7.36 -7.70
CA LEU A 69 18.69 -6.96 -8.41
C LEU A 69 18.35 -8.03 -9.45
N GLU A 70 17.19 -8.65 -9.31
CA GLU A 70 16.68 -9.71 -10.18
C GLU A 70 15.41 -9.26 -10.92
N GLY A 71 15.13 -9.87 -12.07
CA GLY A 71 14.00 -9.50 -12.94
C GLY A 71 14.22 -8.22 -13.74
N ASN A 72 15.42 -7.64 -13.74
CA ASN A 72 15.75 -6.40 -14.47
C ASN A 72 16.20 -6.68 -15.92
N GLU A 73 15.60 -7.66 -16.61
CA GLU A 73 15.86 -7.86 -18.04
C GLU A 73 15.49 -6.60 -18.82
N GLY A 74 16.37 -6.19 -19.73
CA GLY A 74 16.23 -4.91 -20.45
C GLY A 74 16.90 -3.73 -19.74
N ASP A 75 17.41 -3.93 -18.52
CA ASP A 75 18.09 -2.89 -17.74
C ASP A 75 17.18 -1.65 -17.62
N ILE A 76 15.97 -1.86 -17.10
CA ILE A 76 14.93 -0.83 -16.97
C ILE A 76 15.19 0.10 -15.76
N VAL A 77 15.93 -0.38 -14.78
CA VAL A 77 16.30 0.38 -13.58
C VAL A 77 17.76 0.13 -13.20
N HIS A 78 18.31 0.98 -12.32
CA HIS A 78 19.56 0.74 -11.62
C HIS A 78 19.44 1.09 -10.12
N LEU A 79 20.36 0.57 -9.32
CA LEU A 79 20.57 1.05 -7.94
C LEU A 79 21.51 2.26 -7.99
N ASP A 80 21.22 3.33 -7.26
CA ASP A 80 22.12 4.49 -7.13
C ASP A 80 23.51 4.08 -6.62
N HIS A 81 23.55 3.08 -5.73
CA HIS A 81 24.73 2.30 -5.39
C HIS A 81 24.34 0.86 -5.01
N SER A 82 25.01 -0.13 -5.59
CA SER A 82 24.76 -1.54 -5.26
C SER A 82 25.54 -2.04 -4.04
N VAL A 83 26.58 -1.34 -3.62
CA VAL A 83 27.40 -1.68 -2.44
C VAL A 83 27.23 -0.61 -1.38
N LEU A 84 26.68 -1.02 -0.24
CA LEU A 84 26.48 -0.18 0.94
C LEU A 84 27.70 -0.29 1.85
N HIS A 85 28.22 0.85 2.29
CA HIS A 85 29.32 0.95 3.23
C HIS A 85 28.80 1.38 4.60
N PHE A 86 28.94 0.51 5.60
CA PHE A 86 28.57 0.79 6.98
C PHE A 86 29.82 1.07 7.79
N LYS A 87 29.86 2.23 8.46
CA LYS A 87 30.91 2.50 9.44
C LYS A 87 30.69 1.71 10.73
N ALA A 88 31.76 1.48 11.48
CA ALA A 88 31.63 0.94 12.83
C ALA A 88 30.57 1.73 13.62
N LYS A 89 29.67 1.02 14.31
CA LYS A 89 28.50 1.53 15.05
C LYS A 89 27.32 2.05 14.20
N GLN A 90 27.43 2.08 12.87
CA GLN A 90 26.32 2.43 11.97
C GLN A 90 25.55 1.17 11.58
N LYS A 91 24.23 1.14 11.79
CA LYS A 91 23.38 -0.02 11.48
C LYS A 91 22.34 0.22 10.38
N GLU A 92 22.22 1.45 9.89
CA GLU A 92 21.21 1.86 8.91
C GLU A 92 21.85 2.54 7.71
N ALA A 93 21.32 2.25 6.52
CA ALA A 93 21.66 2.91 5.26
C ALA A 93 20.44 2.92 4.33
N THR A 94 20.47 3.82 3.34
CA THR A 94 19.44 3.92 2.30
C THR A 94 20.06 3.73 0.93
N VAL A 95 19.26 3.19 0.01
CA VAL A 95 19.58 3.03 -1.41
C VAL A 95 18.34 3.42 -2.22
N LYS A 96 18.51 3.92 -3.43
CA LYS A 96 17.42 4.18 -4.36
C LYS A 96 17.48 3.25 -5.56
N VAL A 97 16.31 2.74 -5.96
CA VAL A 97 16.11 2.14 -7.26
C VAL A 97 15.60 3.23 -8.21
N ILE A 98 16.36 3.51 -9.25
CA ILE A 98 16.13 4.64 -10.17
C ILE A 98 15.78 4.08 -11.55
N SER A 99 14.74 4.65 -12.17
CA SER A 99 14.40 4.31 -13.56
C SER A 99 15.51 4.76 -14.53
N ASN A 100 15.79 3.92 -15.53
CA ASN A 100 16.66 4.28 -16.65
C ASN A 100 15.92 5.06 -17.75
N ALA A 101 14.62 5.33 -17.60
CA ALA A 101 13.78 6.04 -18.57
C ALA A 101 13.90 5.48 -19.99
N LYS A 102 13.84 4.13 -20.11
CA LYS A 102 13.96 3.45 -21.40
C LYS A 102 12.64 3.38 -22.17
N HIS A 103 11.51 3.58 -21.50
CA HIS A 103 10.17 3.53 -22.09
C HIS A 103 9.93 2.19 -22.82
N ALA A 104 10.45 1.10 -22.25
CA ALA A 104 10.54 -0.21 -22.91
C ALA A 104 9.43 -1.18 -22.50
N LEU A 105 8.73 -0.91 -21.39
CA LEU A 105 7.68 -1.76 -20.86
C LEU A 105 6.36 -1.47 -21.57
N SER A 106 5.68 -2.54 -21.99
CA SER A 106 4.27 -2.50 -22.40
C SER A 106 3.34 -3.05 -21.33
N VAL A 107 3.90 -3.70 -20.30
CA VAL A 107 3.18 -4.28 -19.15
C VAL A 107 4.03 -4.07 -17.89
N PRO A 108 3.40 -3.98 -16.70
CA PRO A 108 4.13 -3.88 -15.44
C PRO A 108 5.09 -5.05 -15.23
N LYS A 109 6.21 -4.77 -14.57
CA LYS A 109 7.25 -5.75 -14.25
C LYS A 109 7.64 -5.70 -12.78
N THR A 110 7.63 -6.86 -12.12
CA THR A 110 8.06 -7.01 -10.73
C THR A 110 9.56 -7.30 -10.68
N LEU A 111 10.30 -6.50 -9.91
CA LEU A 111 11.72 -6.67 -9.65
C LEU A 111 11.94 -7.13 -8.21
N SER A 112 12.93 -7.98 -7.98
CA SER A 112 13.32 -8.45 -6.65
C SER A 112 14.67 -7.86 -6.27
N ILE A 113 14.77 -7.26 -5.08
CA ILE A 113 16.01 -6.76 -4.51
C ILE A 113 16.31 -7.55 -3.24
N THR A 114 17.49 -8.16 -3.19
CA THR A 114 17.90 -9.07 -2.11
C THR A 114 19.29 -8.73 -1.59
N ILE A 115 19.63 -9.29 -0.42
CA ILE A 115 20.97 -9.17 0.14
C ILE A 115 21.89 -10.17 -0.57
N GLY A 116 22.90 -9.64 -1.25
CA GLY A 116 23.94 -10.41 -1.93
C GLY A 116 25.14 -10.70 -1.02
N LYS A 117 26.34 -10.39 -1.51
CA LYS A 117 27.58 -10.64 -0.76
C LYS A 117 27.74 -9.66 0.41
N THR A 118 28.28 -10.16 1.50
CA THR A 118 28.63 -9.37 2.70
C THR A 118 30.12 -9.49 2.98
N SER A 119 30.71 -8.44 3.57
CA SER A 119 32.11 -8.47 4.04
C SER A 119 32.35 -9.45 5.19
N ASP A 120 31.31 -9.73 5.97
CA ASP A 120 31.34 -10.68 7.08
C ASP A 120 30.35 -11.83 6.83
N PRO A 121 30.79 -13.11 6.85
CA PRO A 121 29.92 -14.25 6.61
C PRO A 121 28.80 -14.41 7.63
N ARG A 122 28.88 -13.74 8.79
CA ARG A 122 27.86 -13.76 9.86
C ARG A 122 26.71 -12.80 9.58
N MET A 123 26.89 -11.87 8.63
CA MET A 123 25.82 -11.00 8.17
C MET A 123 24.94 -11.79 7.21
N LYS A 124 23.68 -12.00 7.58
CA LYS A 124 22.72 -12.83 6.83
C LYS A 124 21.46 -12.03 6.54
N ALA A 125 20.86 -12.27 5.38
CA ALA A 125 19.52 -11.77 5.08
C ALA A 125 18.54 -12.23 6.18
N ALA A 126 17.73 -11.31 6.69
CA ALA A 126 16.69 -11.62 7.67
C ALA A 126 15.41 -12.16 7.00
N ASP A 127 15.22 -11.84 5.72
CA ASP A 127 14.05 -12.16 4.90
C ASP A 127 14.45 -12.37 3.43
N GLU A 128 13.48 -12.64 2.58
CA GLU A 128 13.67 -12.85 1.14
C GLU A 128 14.01 -11.56 0.36
N GLY A 129 14.09 -10.40 1.02
CA GLY A 129 14.28 -9.10 0.39
C GLY A 129 12.97 -8.37 0.11
N VAL A 130 13.00 -7.44 -0.85
CA VAL A 130 11.86 -6.59 -1.21
C VAL A 130 11.53 -6.70 -2.68
N LYS A 131 10.26 -6.50 -3.00
CA LYS A 131 9.77 -6.44 -4.38
C LYS A 131 9.31 -5.03 -4.69
N ILE A 132 9.63 -4.56 -5.90
CA ILE A 132 9.09 -3.32 -6.45
C ILE A 132 8.44 -3.61 -7.80
N VAL A 133 7.48 -2.78 -8.19
CA VAL A 133 6.81 -2.88 -9.49
C VAL A 133 7.19 -1.65 -10.32
N VAL A 134 7.72 -1.90 -11.51
CA VAL A 134 7.95 -0.87 -12.53
C VAL A 134 6.85 -0.98 -13.57
N THR A 135 6.08 0.08 -13.75
CA THR A 135 5.05 0.14 -14.79
C THR A 135 5.62 0.78 -16.06
N PRO A 136 4.96 0.57 -17.22
CA PRO A 136 5.15 1.45 -18.37
C PRO A 136 5.01 2.93 -18.00
N ASP A 137 5.39 3.80 -18.93
CA ASP A 137 5.08 5.22 -18.85
C ASP A 137 3.64 5.42 -18.41
N ALA A 138 3.45 6.40 -17.52
CA ALA A 138 2.12 6.69 -17.05
C ALA A 138 1.23 7.10 -18.23
N ASP A 139 0.18 6.31 -18.49
CA ASP A 139 -0.80 6.65 -19.53
C ASP A 139 -1.59 7.86 -19.07
N ILE A 140 -1.34 9.01 -19.70
CA ILE A 140 -2.04 10.26 -19.42
C ILE A 140 -3.27 10.31 -20.33
N PRO A 141 -4.51 10.23 -19.78
CA PRO A 141 -5.70 10.24 -20.59
C PRO A 141 -5.79 11.50 -21.44
N VAL A 142 -6.01 11.33 -22.75
CA VAL A 142 -6.22 12.45 -23.66
C VAL A 142 -7.60 13.08 -23.37
N LEU A 143 -7.61 14.38 -23.13
CA LEU A 143 -8.85 15.12 -22.88
C LEU A 143 -9.71 15.18 -24.14
N THR A 144 -10.99 14.86 -24.01
CA THR A 144 -11.95 14.99 -25.12
C THR A 144 -12.18 16.46 -25.49
N PRO A 145 -12.66 16.78 -26.71
CA PRO A 145 -13.01 18.14 -27.09
C PRO A 145 -13.99 18.82 -26.11
N GLU A 146 -14.94 18.07 -25.56
CA GLU A 146 -15.90 18.54 -24.56
C GLU A 146 -15.20 18.91 -23.24
N GLN A 147 -14.27 18.07 -22.77
CA GLN A 147 -13.49 18.35 -21.57
C GLN A 147 -12.58 19.56 -21.75
N GLN A 148 -11.93 19.70 -22.91
CA GLN A 148 -11.14 20.88 -23.25
C GLN A 148 -11.98 22.16 -23.22
N LYS A 149 -13.21 22.11 -23.76
CA LYS A 149 -14.16 23.22 -23.70
C LYS A 149 -14.57 23.57 -22.27
N LEU A 150 -14.79 22.57 -21.41
CA LEU A 150 -15.08 22.79 -19.99
C LEU A 150 -13.91 23.47 -19.27
N ILE A 151 -12.68 23.02 -19.50
CA ILE A 151 -11.47 23.61 -18.90
C ILE A 151 -11.30 25.08 -19.29
N ALA A 152 -11.46 25.40 -20.58
CA ALA A 152 -11.44 26.78 -21.06
C ALA A 152 -12.55 27.61 -20.38
N GLY A 153 -13.76 27.06 -20.29
CA GLY A 153 -14.88 27.71 -19.61
C GLY A 153 -14.64 27.97 -18.12
N TYR A 154 -13.99 27.06 -17.40
CA TYR A 154 -13.62 27.27 -15.99
C TYR A 154 -12.64 28.41 -15.81
N LYS A 155 -11.66 28.54 -16.71
CA LYS A 155 -10.70 29.64 -16.70
C LYS A 155 -11.38 30.99 -16.86
N GLU A 156 -12.32 31.09 -17.80
CA GLU A 156 -13.09 32.32 -18.02
C GLU A 156 -14.05 32.63 -16.87
N LYS A 157 -14.75 31.61 -16.36
CA LYS A 157 -15.84 31.78 -15.39
C LYS A 157 -15.38 31.91 -13.95
N PHE A 158 -14.39 31.12 -13.56
CA PHE A 158 -13.93 31.00 -12.17
C PHE A 158 -12.53 31.57 -11.95
N GLY A 159 -11.81 31.91 -13.02
CA GLY A 159 -10.50 32.57 -12.92
C GLY A 159 -9.33 31.68 -12.54
N PHE A 160 -9.50 30.35 -12.55
CA PHE A 160 -8.39 29.39 -12.34
C PHE A 160 -8.14 28.54 -13.58
N ASP A 161 -6.88 28.16 -13.78
CA ASP A 161 -6.49 27.25 -14.85
C ASP A 161 -6.39 25.82 -14.31
N LEU A 162 -7.30 24.94 -14.73
CA LEU A 162 -7.32 23.57 -14.25
C LEU A 162 -6.14 22.74 -14.79
N THR A 163 -5.50 23.15 -15.89
CA THR A 163 -4.41 22.39 -16.52
C THR A 163 -3.21 22.18 -15.60
N SER A 164 -3.03 23.06 -14.60
CA SER A 164 -1.98 22.91 -13.59
C SER A 164 -2.17 21.71 -12.66
N LEU A 165 -3.36 21.10 -12.66
CA LEU A 165 -3.75 19.98 -11.82
C LEU A 165 -4.13 18.73 -12.64
N LEU A 166 -3.87 18.72 -13.96
CA LEU A 166 -4.14 17.57 -14.83
C LEU A 166 -2.85 16.93 -15.31
N GLY A 167 -2.90 15.64 -15.64
CA GLY A 167 -1.75 14.84 -16.03
C GLY A 167 -1.04 14.24 -14.83
N LYS A 168 0.30 14.18 -14.91
CA LYS A 168 1.17 13.55 -13.91
C LYS A 168 1.50 14.51 -12.76
N VAL A 169 0.69 14.51 -11.71
CA VAL A 169 0.79 15.49 -10.62
C VAL A 169 1.55 14.90 -9.43
N PRO A 170 2.63 15.55 -8.93
CA PRO A 170 3.34 15.14 -7.73
C PRO A 170 2.41 15.05 -6.52
N VAL A 171 2.56 13.99 -5.73
CA VAL A 171 1.79 13.74 -4.50
C VAL A 171 2.70 13.32 -3.35
N GLU A 172 2.42 13.90 -2.18
CA GLU A 172 2.98 13.46 -0.90
C GLU A 172 1.86 13.12 0.07
N THR A 173 1.94 11.93 0.66
CA THR A 173 0.94 11.43 1.59
C THR A 173 1.58 10.96 2.88
N THR A 174 0.94 11.24 4.00
CA THR A 174 1.29 10.70 5.30
C THR A 174 0.07 10.04 5.92
N VAL A 175 0.23 8.79 6.34
CA VAL A 175 -0.75 8.04 7.12
C VAL A 175 -0.24 7.97 8.55
N LEU A 176 -0.95 8.58 9.50
CA LEU A 176 -0.68 8.41 10.92
C LEU A 176 -1.48 7.22 11.44
N PHE A 177 -0.81 6.32 12.17
CA PHE A 177 -1.46 5.13 12.68
C PHE A 177 -2.02 5.35 14.08
N ASN A 178 -3.18 4.76 14.37
CA ASN A 178 -3.72 4.77 15.74
C ASN A 178 -2.82 3.94 16.67
N ASN A 179 -2.95 4.19 17.98
CA ASN A 179 -2.02 3.64 18.96
C ASN A 179 -2.00 2.10 19.03
N LYS A 180 -3.14 1.44 18.78
CA LYS A 180 -3.24 -0.03 18.85
C LYS A 180 -2.70 -0.66 17.58
N ASP A 181 -3.18 -0.23 16.42
CA ASP A 181 -2.70 -0.78 15.14
C ASP A 181 -1.22 -0.46 14.91
N LYS A 182 -0.71 0.64 15.44
CA LYS A 182 0.73 0.94 15.50
C LYS A 182 1.51 -0.26 16.05
N GLU A 183 1.12 -0.80 17.20
CA GLU A 183 1.84 -1.90 17.86
C GLU A 183 1.49 -3.25 17.23
N GLU A 184 0.20 -3.51 16.99
CA GLU A 184 -0.32 -4.83 16.61
C GLU A 184 -0.15 -5.14 15.12
N PHE A 185 -0.19 -4.11 14.25
CA PHE A 185 -0.23 -4.30 12.80
C PHE A 185 0.94 -3.61 12.08
N PHE A 186 1.25 -2.36 12.44
CA PHE A 186 2.27 -1.54 11.78
C PHE A 186 3.65 -1.61 12.45
N LYS A 187 3.91 -2.66 13.26
CA LYS A 187 5.23 -3.01 13.79
C LYS A 187 5.92 -1.87 14.56
N GLY A 188 5.15 -1.16 15.38
CA GLY A 188 5.60 -0.03 16.21
C GLY A 188 5.79 1.29 15.48
N LYS A 189 5.62 1.36 14.14
CA LYS A 189 5.77 2.59 13.36
C LYS A 189 4.61 3.53 13.63
N SER A 190 4.84 4.79 14.00
CA SER A 190 3.74 5.74 14.27
C SER A 190 3.08 6.31 13.00
N LYS A 191 3.77 6.23 11.86
CA LYS A 191 3.31 6.75 10.57
C LYS A 191 4.01 6.07 9.41
N ALA A 192 3.42 6.19 8.23
CA ALA A 192 4.06 5.94 6.94
C ALA A 192 3.92 7.17 6.03
N SER A 193 4.93 7.42 5.20
CA SER A 193 4.93 8.53 4.24
C SER A 193 5.24 8.01 2.84
N PHE A 194 4.51 8.51 1.85
CA PHE A 194 4.55 8.09 0.46
C PHE A 194 4.76 9.31 -0.41
N LYS A 195 5.68 9.23 -1.38
CA LYS A 195 5.95 10.26 -2.37
C LYS A 195 5.96 9.65 -3.76
N GLY A 196 5.39 10.34 -4.73
CA GLY A 196 5.34 9.90 -6.11
C GLY A 196 4.46 10.83 -6.92
N PHE A 197 3.73 10.28 -7.88
CA PHE A 197 2.80 11.02 -8.72
C PHE A 197 1.46 10.30 -8.78
N SER A 198 0.41 11.04 -9.10
CA SER A 198 -0.89 10.51 -9.51
C SER A 198 -1.24 11.03 -10.89
N ILE A 199 -2.04 10.27 -11.64
CA ILE A 199 -2.56 10.74 -12.93
C ILE A 199 -3.96 11.29 -12.74
N ILE A 200 -4.08 12.61 -12.83
CA ILE A 200 -5.33 13.36 -12.62
C ILE A 200 -5.90 13.79 -13.98
N THR A 201 -7.19 13.58 -14.19
CA THR A 201 -7.93 14.01 -15.38
C THR A 201 -9.25 14.66 -14.98
N LEU A 202 -9.94 15.25 -15.96
CA LEU A 202 -11.30 15.74 -15.77
C LEU A 202 -12.27 14.56 -15.82
N SER A 203 -13.15 14.45 -14.84
CA SER A 203 -14.18 13.42 -14.79
C SER A 203 -15.19 13.60 -15.92
N GLU A 204 -15.73 12.50 -16.42
CA GLU A 204 -16.84 12.50 -17.38
C GLU A 204 -18.13 13.10 -16.76
N LYS A 205 -18.17 13.26 -15.44
CA LYS A 205 -19.28 13.88 -14.68
C LYS A 205 -19.17 15.41 -14.57
N ALA A 206 -18.06 15.99 -15.03
CA ALA A 206 -17.84 17.43 -14.93
C ALA A 206 -18.85 18.21 -15.78
N THR A 207 -19.27 19.38 -15.29
CA THR A 207 -20.19 20.29 -15.98
C THR A 207 -19.67 21.72 -15.94
N ALA A 208 -20.24 22.63 -16.73
CA ALA A 208 -19.82 24.04 -16.75
C ALA A 208 -19.94 24.76 -15.39
N ASP A 209 -20.65 24.19 -14.42
CA ASP A 209 -20.84 24.72 -13.07
C ASP A 209 -20.09 23.90 -12.00
N ALA A 210 -19.70 22.67 -12.30
CA ALA A 210 -19.05 21.76 -11.37
C ALA A 210 -17.81 21.13 -12.00
N PRO A 211 -16.61 21.68 -11.73
CA PRO A 211 -15.36 21.01 -12.05
C PRO A 211 -15.24 19.75 -11.18
N ILE A 212 -15.21 18.58 -11.81
CA ILE A 212 -15.07 17.29 -11.12
C ILE A 212 -13.83 16.60 -11.69
N LEU A 213 -12.89 16.27 -10.82
CA LEU A 213 -11.67 15.55 -11.14
C LEU A 213 -11.84 14.05 -10.90
N LYS A 214 -11.02 13.30 -11.62
CA LYS A 214 -10.83 11.86 -11.51
C LYS A 214 -9.34 11.57 -11.47
N ILE A 215 -8.92 10.71 -10.57
CA ILE A 215 -7.55 10.23 -10.45
C ILE A 215 -7.54 8.78 -10.91
N VAL A 216 -6.90 8.52 -12.04
CA VAL A 216 -6.94 7.22 -12.71
C VAL A 216 -5.79 6.30 -12.32
N ASP A 217 -4.75 6.86 -11.72
CA ASP A 217 -3.61 6.12 -11.21
C ASP A 217 -3.06 6.73 -9.91
N ASN A 218 -2.59 5.85 -9.03
CA ASN A 218 -2.06 6.14 -7.69
C ASN A 218 -2.85 7.20 -6.90
N PRO A 219 -4.18 7.06 -6.75
CA PRO A 219 -5.00 8.08 -6.12
C PRO A 219 -4.55 8.33 -4.70
N MET A 220 -4.28 9.60 -4.41
CA MET A 220 -3.82 10.09 -3.11
C MET A 220 -2.49 9.50 -2.67
N GLY A 221 -1.67 8.97 -3.58
CA GLY A 221 -0.39 8.33 -3.24
C GLY A 221 -0.56 7.10 -2.34
N LEU A 222 -1.73 6.45 -2.35
CA LEU A 222 -2.10 5.38 -1.42
C LEU A 222 -2.03 3.97 -2.01
N THR A 223 -1.71 3.81 -3.30
CA THR A 223 -1.76 2.49 -3.94
C THR A 223 -0.87 1.46 -3.24
N SER A 224 0.37 1.81 -2.93
CA SER A 224 1.28 0.92 -2.19
C SER A 224 0.72 0.57 -0.81
N PHE A 225 0.25 1.58 -0.07
CA PHE A 225 -0.27 1.40 1.28
C PHE A 225 -1.49 0.47 1.31
N CYS A 226 -2.47 0.72 0.44
CA CYS A 226 -3.67 -0.10 0.34
C CYS A 226 -3.35 -1.53 -0.09
N TYR A 227 -2.37 -1.72 -0.98
CA TYR A 227 -1.97 -3.06 -1.40
C TYR A 227 -1.27 -3.84 -0.27
N ASP A 228 -0.36 -3.18 0.45
CA ASP A 228 0.32 -3.80 1.60
C ASP A 228 -0.67 -4.22 2.68
N VAL A 229 -1.64 -3.36 3.02
CA VAL A 229 -2.70 -3.72 3.97
C VAL A 229 -3.54 -4.88 3.46
N LEU A 230 -3.94 -4.86 2.18
CA LEU A 230 -4.72 -5.95 1.59
C LEU A 230 -3.98 -7.29 1.69
N LYS A 231 -2.70 -7.34 1.32
CA LYS A 231 -1.91 -8.56 1.37
C LYS A 231 -1.76 -9.07 2.81
N ALA A 232 -1.40 -8.18 3.73
CA ALA A 232 -1.23 -8.48 5.15
C ALA A 232 -2.53 -8.93 5.84
N LYS A 233 -3.70 -8.65 5.26
CA LYS A 233 -5.02 -9.11 5.73
C LYS A 233 -5.54 -10.34 4.98
N THR A 234 -4.86 -10.77 3.92
CA THR A 234 -5.32 -11.86 3.05
C THR A 234 -4.20 -12.85 2.74
N VAL A 235 -3.55 -12.71 1.58
CA VAL A 235 -2.64 -13.68 0.97
C VAL A 235 -1.30 -13.82 1.71
N GLU A 236 -0.98 -12.90 2.63
CA GLU A 236 0.21 -12.95 3.51
C GLU A 236 -0.20 -13.15 4.99
N ASP A 237 -1.49 -13.25 5.30
CA ASP A 237 -1.98 -13.44 6.68
C ASP A 237 -1.95 -14.92 7.07
N HIS A 238 -0.81 -15.34 7.60
CA HIS A 238 -0.58 -16.70 8.09
C HIS A 238 -1.18 -16.97 9.48
N GLU A 239 -1.79 -15.98 10.14
CA GLU A 239 -2.33 -16.14 11.49
C GLU A 239 -3.86 -16.32 11.48
N PHE A 240 -4.58 -15.57 10.65
CA PHE A 240 -6.03 -15.63 10.58
C PHE A 240 -6.55 -16.11 9.22
N PHE A 241 -6.37 -15.34 8.15
CA PHE A 241 -7.00 -15.63 6.85
C PHE A 241 -6.55 -16.97 6.25
N LEU A 242 -5.25 -17.25 6.20
CA LEU A 242 -4.73 -18.50 5.64
C LEU A 242 -4.87 -19.70 6.59
N GLN A 243 -5.15 -19.46 7.88
CA GLN A 243 -5.53 -20.53 8.81
C GLN A 243 -7.01 -20.89 8.68
N GLN A 244 -7.83 -19.99 8.11
CA GLN A 244 -9.21 -20.30 7.82
C GLN A 244 -9.33 -21.21 6.59
N PRO A 245 -10.18 -22.25 6.65
CA PRO A 245 -10.26 -23.24 5.58
C PRO A 245 -10.62 -22.64 4.21
N TYR A 246 -11.48 -21.62 4.16
CA TYR A 246 -11.91 -20.98 2.92
C TYR A 246 -10.86 -20.05 2.31
N GLY A 247 -10.21 -19.21 3.12
CA GLY A 247 -9.14 -18.32 2.67
C GLY A 247 -7.98 -19.11 2.08
N SER A 248 -7.52 -20.15 2.78
CA SER A 248 -6.48 -21.06 2.26
C SER A 248 -6.89 -21.74 0.95
N ALA A 249 -8.14 -22.20 0.83
CA ALA A 249 -8.59 -22.90 -0.37
C ALA A 249 -8.60 -21.98 -1.60
N ILE A 250 -9.00 -20.71 -1.43
CA ILE A 250 -9.02 -19.73 -2.52
C ILE A 250 -7.61 -19.39 -3.00
N VAL A 251 -6.69 -19.11 -2.08
CA VAL A 251 -5.30 -18.77 -2.41
C VAL A 251 -4.61 -19.91 -3.15
N GLN A 252 -4.89 -21.17 -2.75
CA GLN A 252 -4.42 -22.35 -3.46
C GLN A 252 -5.08 -22.50 -4.84
N ALA A 253 -6.40 -22.31 -4.94
CA ALA A 253 -7.15 -22.52 -6.18
C ALA A 253 -6.73 -21.56 -7.31
N ILE A 254 -6.39 -20.32 -6.96
CA ILE A 254 -5.87 -19.34 -7.94
C ILE A 254 -4.37 -19.48 -8.21
N ASN A 255 -3.70 -20.44 -7.55
CA ASN A 255 -2.25 -20.63 -7.57
C ASN A 255 -1.52 -19.29 -7.37
N TYR A 256 -1.85 -18.62 -6.25
CA TYR A 256 -1.38 -17.27 -5.97
C TYR A 256 0.14 -17.16 -6.07
N ASP A 257 0.60 -16.14 -6.80
CA ASP A 257 2.02 -15.86 -6.97
C ASP A 257 2.20 -14.34 -6.94
N ALA A 258 2.70 -13.84 -5.81
CA ALA A 258 2.91 -12.42 -5.59
C ALA A 258 3.74 -11.74 -6.70
N THR A 259 4.59 -12.47 -7.42
CA THR A 259 5.41 -11.89 -8.51
C THR A 259 4.61 -11.60 -9.78
N LYS A 260 3.45 -12.23 -9.94
CA LYS A 260 2.58 -12.12 -11.12
C LYS A 260 1.37 -11.21 -10.88
N GLU A 261 1.21 -10.69 -9.68
CA GLU A 261 0.03 -9.89 -9.35
C GLU A 261 0.18 -8.42 -9.74
N GLN A 262 -0.95 -7.85 -10.13
CA GLN A 262 -1.13 -6.43 -10.39
C GLN A 262 -2.20 -5.89 -9.46
N PHE A 263 -1.94 -4.70 -8.94
CA PHE A 263 -2.88 -3.96 -8.12
C PHE A 263 -2.88 -2.51 -8.57
N SER A 264 -4.07 -1.96 -8.80
CA SER A 264 -4.23 -0.55 -9.15
C SER A 264 -5.48 0.04 -8.52
N MET A 265 -5.53 1.36 -8.47
CA MET A 265 -6.59 2.11 -7.81
C MET A 265 -6.97 3.32 -8.65
N SER A 266 -8.23 3.72 -8.59
CA SER A 266 -8.71 5.01 -9.08
C SER A 266 -9.68 5.65 -8.10
N LEU A 267 -9.89 6.95 -8.25
CA LEU A 267 -10.78 7.76 -7.42
C LEU A 267 -11.48 8.80 -8.29
N ASP A 268 -12.80 8.82 -8.30
CA ASP A 268 -13.62 9.78 -9.06
C ASP A 268 -14.50 10.61 -8.09
N ASN A 269 -15.26 11.57 -8.61
CA ASN A 269 -16.12 12.48 -7.86
C ASN A 269 -15.36 13.45 -6.94
N ILE A 270 -14.19 13.93 -7.37
CA ILE A 270 -13.45 14.98 -6.65
C ILE A 270 -13.94 16.34 -7.16
N LYS A 271 -15.00 16.87 -6.55
CA LYS A 271 -15.63 18.11 -6.97
C LYS A 271 -14.95 19.31 -6.34
N LEU A 272 -14.45 20.22 -7.18
CA LEU A 272 -13.89 21.49 -6.72
C LEU A 272 -15.00 22.50 -6.46
N ILE A 273 -14.87 23.30 -5.41
CA ILE A 273 -15.77 24.40 -5.06
C ILE A 273 -15.04 25.73 -5.29
N PRO A 274 -15.17 26.34 -6.50
CA PRO A 274 -14.43 27.54 -6.88
C PRO A 274 -14.55 28.71 -5.91
N SER A 275 -15.73 28.91 -5.31
CA SER A 275 -16.04 30.06 -4.47
C SER A 275 -15.31 30.06 -3.12
N SER A 276 -14.89 28.89 -2.63
CA SER A 276 -14.24 28.73 -1.32
C SER A 276 -12.88 28.04 -1.38
N GLY A 277 -12.51 27.48 -2.54
CA GLY A 277 -11.40 26.54 -2.67
C GLY A 277 -11.66 25.21 -1.95
N GLY A 278 -12.90 24.92 -1.52
CA GLY A 278 -13.24 23.62 -0.93
C GLY A 278 -13.18 22.49 -1.95
N VAL A 279 -12.98 21.27 -1.49
CA VAL A 279 -13.06 20.07 -2.32
C VAL A 279 -13.98 19.05 -1.66
N GLU A 280 -15.00 18.60 -2.38
CA GLU A 280 -15.91 17.53 -2.00
C GLU A 280 -15.46 16.21 -2.65
N PHE A 281 -15.26 15.16 -1.84
CA PHE A 281 -14.72 13.87 -2.32
C PHE A 281 -15.25 12.66 -1.53
N VAL A 282 -16.23 12.88 -0.66
CA VAL A 282 -16.91 11.83 0.10
C VAL A 282 -18.25 11.55 -0.57
N VAL A 283 -18.56 10.27 -0.78
CA VAL A 283 -19.83 9.83 -1.37
C VAL A 283 -20.57 8.91 -0.41
N GLN A 284 -21.84 8.67 -0.72
CA GLN A 284 -22.61 7.59 -0.10
C GLN A 284 -22.44 6.30 -0.91
N ARG A 285 -22.11 5.19 -0.24
CA ARG A 285 -22.07 3.85 -0.85
C ARG A 285 -22.54 2.79 0.15
N PRO A 286 -23.09 1.65 -0.29
CA PRO A 286 -23.33 0.53 0.60
C PRO A 286 -22.01 -0.07 1.10
N ASN A 287 -22.00 -0.53 2.36
CA ASN A 287 -20.96 -1.40 2.89
C ASN A 287 -21.28 -2.88 2.56
N LEU A 288 -20.51 -3.82 3.12
CA LEU A 288 -20.69 -5.27 2.95
C LEU A 288 -22.02 -5.81 3.49
N TYR A 289 -22.73 -5.04 4.31
CA TYR A 289 -24.01 -5.38 4.93
C TYR A 289 -25.17 -4.58 4.32
N ASP A 290 -24.96 -3.99 3.12
CA ASP A 290 -25.91 -3.14 2.42
C ASP A 290 -26.31 -1.85 3.17
N GLU A 291 -25.58 -1.47 4.21
CA GLU A 291 -25.81 -0.22 4.93
C GLU A 291 -25.12 0.93 4.22
N MET A 292 -25.84 2.03 4.00
CA MET A 292 -25.27 3.22 3.37
C MET A 292 -24.31 3.93 4.33
N ILE A 293 -23.05 4.06 3.91
CA ILE A 293 -21.98 4.73 4.64
C ILE A 293 -21.42 5.90 3.82
N SER A 294 -20.85 6.88 4.52
CA SER A 294 -20.02 7.90 3.88
C SER A 294 -18.62 7.34 3.73
N ALA A 295 -18.04 7.39 2.53
CA ALA A 295 -16.70 6.87 2.26
C ALA A 295 -16.06 7.55 1.04
N LEU A 296 -14.75 7.33 0.85
CA LEU A 296 -14.07 7.68 -0.39
C LEU A 296 -14.42 6.64 -1.47
N PRO A 297 -14.80 7.05 -2.69
CA PRO A 297 -15.16 6.14 -3.78
C PRO A 297 -13.93 5.54 -4.48
N PHE A 298 -13.01 4.93 -3.72
CA PHE A 298 -11.90 4.20 -4.32
C PHE A 298 -12.43 2.99 -5.10
N VAL A 299 -11.93 2.83 -6.32
CA VAL A 299 -12.13 1.65 -7.14
C VAL A 299 -10.81 0.91 -7.21
N TYR A 300 -10.83 -0.39 -6.95
CA TYR A 300 -9.66 -1.24 -6.90
C TYR A 300 -9.69 -2.25 -8.05
N TYR A 301 -8.52 -2.52 -8.61
CA TYR A 301 -8.27 -3.69 -9.44
C TYR A 301 -7.21 -4.54 -8.75
N PHE A 302 -7.47 -5.84 -8.67
CA PHE A 302 -6.51 -6.81 -8.16
C PHE A 302 -6.58 -8.07 -9.02
N SER A 303 -5.51 -8.40 -9.74
CA SER A 303 -5.48 -9.52 -10.67
C SER A 303 -5.84 -10.86 -10.03
N ALA A 304 -5.45 -11.07 -8.77
CA ALA A 304 -5.80 -12.28 -8.04
C ALA A 304 -7.32 -12.37 -7.80
N TRP A 305 -7.96 -11.24 -7.47
CA TRP A 305 -9.41 -11.18 -7.30
C TRP A 305 -10.16 -11.43 -8.63
N GLU A 306 -9.65 -10.94 -9.76
CA GLU A 306 -10.21 -11.27 -11.08
C GLU A 306 -10.21 -12.78 -11.33
N ARG A 307 -9.11 -13.48 -11.00
CA ARG A 307 -9.07 -14.94 -11.13
C ARG A 307 -10.04 -15.64 -10.18
N VAL A 308 -10.25 -15.13 -8.96
CA VAL A 308 -11.27 -15.67 -8.06
C VAL A 308 -12.67 -15.51 -8.67
N LYS A 309 -13.01 -14.34 -9.23
CA LYS A 309 -14.28 -14.12 -9.91
C LYS A 309 -14.47 -15.09 -11.08
N GLU A 310 -13.44 -15.30 -11.89
CA GLU A 310 -13.50 -16.29 -12.97
C GLU A 310 -13.76 -17.72 -12.47
N LEU A 311 -13.13 -18.13 -11.37
CA LEU A 311 -13.36 -19.46 -10.78
C LEU A 311 -14.77 -19.59 -10.19
N ARG A 312 -15.28 -18.54 -9.55
CA ARG A 312 -16.65 -18.45 -9.06
C ARG A 312 -17.66 -18.57 -10.19
N ASP A 313 -17.49 -17.79 -11.26
CA ASP A 313 -18.42 -17.76 -12.38
C ASP A 313 -18.45 -19.11 -13.14
N LYS A 314 -17.36 -19.88 -13.07
CA LYS A 314 -17.28 -21.27 -13.57
C LYS A 314 -17.90 -22.30 -12.62
N GLY A 315 -18.28 -21.93 -11.40
CA GLY A 315 -18.77 -22.85 -10.37
C GLY A 315 -17.70 -23.85 -9.91
N THR A 316 -16.43 -23.42 -9.90
CA THR A 316 -15.28 -24.27 -9.60
C THR A 316 -15.40 -24.89 -8.22
N LEU A 317 -15.13 -26.20 -8.13
CA LEU A 317 -15.08 -26.93 -6.87
C LEU A 317 -13.69 -26.78 -6.23
N VAL A 318 -13.66 -26.32 -4.98
CA VAL A 318 -12.47 -26.32 -4.12
C VAL A 318 -12.65 -27.31 -2.99
N TYR A 319 -11.54 -27.84 -2.49
CA TYR A 319 -11.55 -28.82 -1.42
C TYR A 319 -11.01 -28.21 -0.14
N VAL A 320 -11.82 -28.27 0.90
CA VAL A 320 -11.58 -27.60 2.17
C VAL A 320 -11.44 -28.66 3.26
N LYS A 321 -10.42 -28.51 4.12
CA LYS A 321 -10.21 -29.42 5.25
C LYS A 321 -10.94 -28.87 6.48
N GLU A 322 -12.00 -29.54 6.91
CA GLU A 322 -12.79 -29.17 8.08
C GLU A 322 -12.93 -30.37 9.02
N ASN A 323 -12.61 -30.17 10.30
CA ASN A 323 -12.71 -31.22 11.33
C ASN A 323 -12.04 -32.55 10.93
N GLY A 324 -10.92 -32.47 10.20
CA GLY A 324 -10.16 -33.64 9.73
C GLY A 324 -10.71 -34.33 8.48
N LYS A 325 -11.80 -33.82 7.87
CA LYS A 325 -12.36 -34.32 6.60
C LYS A 325 -12.12 -33.33 5.47
N ILE A 326 -11.99 -33.85 4.26
CA ILE A 326 -11.94 -33.04 3.04
C ILE A 326 -13.35 -32.96 2.47
N VAL A 327 -13.87 -31.74 2.31
CA VAL A 327 -15.21 -31.46 1.78
C VAL A 327 -15.06 -30.60 0.54
N GLY A 328 -15.79 -30.93 -0.53
CA GLY A 328 -15.82 -30.12 -1.74
C GLY A 328 -16.88 -29.03 -1.63
N TYR A 329 -16.50 -27.79 -1.89
CA TYR A 329 -17.38 -26.63 -1.94
C TYR A 329 -17.26 -25.95 -3.30
N GLN A 330 -18.38 -25.48 -3.86
CA GLN A 330 -18.32 -24.60 -5.01
C GLN A 330 -17.97 -23.18 -4.54
N ILE A 331 -17.14 -22.48 -5.30
CA ILE A 331 -16.91 -21.06 -5.05
C ILE A 331 -18.18 -20.30 -5.48
N THR A 332 -18.93 -19.81 -4.51
CA THR A 332 -20.10 -18.92 -4.69
C THR A 332 -19.88 -17.60 -3.93
N ASP A 333 -20.77 -16.62 -4.09
CA ASP A 333 -20.68 -15.39 -3.31
C ASP A 333 -20.84 -15.67 -1.80
N GLU A 334 -21.67 -16.64 -1.40
CA GLU A 334 -21.79 -17.08 0.00
C GLU A 334 -20.49 -17.68 0.53
N PHE A 335 -19.80 -18.49 -0.27
CA PHE A 335 -18.49 -19.04 0.09
C PHE A 335 -17.46 -17.92 0.33
N LEU A 336 -17.47 -16.91 -0.55
CA LEU A 336 -16.56 -15.76 -0.45
C LEU A 336 -16.90 -14.88 0.77
N LEU A 337 -18.19 -14.65 1.04
CA LEU A 337 -18.68 -13.93 2.22
C LEU A 337 -18.35 -14.66 3.53
N ALA A 338 -18.31 -15.98 3.53
CA ALA A 338 -17.99 -16.81 4.68
C ALA A 338 -16.49 -16.83 5.07
N GLY A 339 -15.62 -16.15 4.31
CA GLY A 339 -14.20 -16.01 4.64
C GLY A 339 -13.24 -16.30 3.48
N GLY A 340 -13.72 -16.64 2.29
CA GLY A 340 -12.87 -16.88 1.11
C GLY A 340 -12.50 -15.61 0.32
N SER A 341 -13.13 -14.47 0.57
CA SER A 341 -12.97 -13.28 -0.27
C SER A 341 -11.64 -12.56 -0.08
N ILE A 342 -10.96 -12.30 -1.20
CA ILE A 342 -9.81 -11.39 -1.30
C ILE A 342 -10.17 -10.08 -2.04
N ASP A 343 -11.47 -9.74 -2.10
CA ASP A 343 -11.96 -8.49 -2.70
C ASP A 343 -11.43 -7.28 -1.91
N PRO A 344 -10.65 -6.36 -2.52
CA PRO A 344 -10.17 -5.17 -1.84
C PRO A 344 -11.26 -4.36 -1.13
N GLN A 345 -12.47 -4.29 -1.69
CA GLN A 345 -13.59 -3.53 -1.08
C GLN A 345 -14.06 -4.13 0.25
N ARG A 346 -13.82 -5.42 0.49
CA ARG A 346 -14.13 -6.07 1.76
C ARG A 346 -13.15 -5.69 2.88
N TRP A 347 -11.92 -5.35 2.50
CA TRP A 347 -10.82 -5.20 3.45
C TRP A 347 -10.41 -3.75 3.69
N LEU A 348 -10.69 -2.83 2.76
CA LEU A 348 -10.11 -1.47 2.75
C LEU A 348 -11.18 -0.37 2.81
N GLY A 349 -11.03 0.55 3.78
CA GLY A 349 -11.90 1.73 3.93
C GLY A 349 -13.36 1.36 4.15
N ILE A 350 -13.64 0.57 5.18
CA ILE A 350 -14.92 -0.11 5.39
C ILE A 350 -15.88 0.66 6.31
N SER A 351 -15.38 1.56 7.15
CA SER A 351 -16.22 2.32 8.09
C SER A 351 -16.81 3.60 7.50
N ASP A 352 -17.94 4.03 8.08
CA ASP A 352 -18.54 5.34 7.80
C ASP A 352 -17.68 6.47 8.36
N ILE A 353 -17.12 7.29 7.48
CA ILE A 353 -16.22 8.39 7.85
C ILE A 353 -16.95 9.69 8.21
N SER A 354 -18.29 9.72 8.20
CA SER A 354 -19.07 10.92 8.54
C SER A 354 -18.92 11.35 10.01
N ARG A 355 -18.54 10.41 10.89
CA ARG A 355 -18.37 10.58 12.33
C ARG A 355 -17.41 9.54 12.89
N ASP A 356 -16.98 9.74 14.14
CA ASP A 356 -16.22 8.72 14.87
C ASP A 356 -17.13 7.54 15.24
N THR A 357 -16.87 6.37 14.66
CA THR A 357 -17.58 5.11 14.94
C THR A 357 -16.85 4.23 15.96
N TYR A 358 -15.53 4.40 16.11
CA TYR A 358 -14.70 3.60 17.01
C TYR A 358 -14.72 4.15 18.45
N ASN A 359 -15.00 5.44 18.62
CA ASN A 359 -15.07 6.12 19.92
C ASN A 359 -13.80 5.93 20.77
N ASN A 360 -12.65 5.87 20.10
CA ASN A 360 -11.35 5.76 20.77
C ASN A 360 -11.06 7.02 21.61
N THR A 361 -10.29 6.88 22.68
CA THR A 361 -9.88 8.00 23.53
C THR A 361 -8.36 8.05 23.68
N PRO A 362 -7.68 9.09 23.17
CA PRO A 362 -8.22 10.19 22.35
C PRO A 362 -8.77 9.68 21.01
N SER A 363 -9.70 10.43 20.41
CA SER A 363 -10.26 10.08 19.10
C SER A 363 -9.16 10.10 18.03
N ASP A 364 -9.14 9.04 17.24
CA ASP A 364 -8.28 8.88 16.07
C ASP A 364 -8.99 9.29 14.77
N TRP A 365 -10.30 9.54 14.83
CA TRP A 365 -11.08 10.10 13.72
C TRP A 365 -10.72 11.57 13.45
N VAL A 366 -10.73 11.93 12.17
CA VAL A 366 -10.60 13.32 11.69
C VAL A 366 -11.70 13.63 10.71
N THR A 367 -12.22 14.86 10.71
CA THR A 367 -13.24 15.24 9.72
C THR A 367 -12.66 15.23 8.30
N PRO A 368 -13.27 14.53 7.34
CA PRO A 368 -12.88 14.60 5.94
C PRO A 368 -12.95 16.04 5.41
N LYS A 369 -11.82 16.56 4.92
CA LYS A 369 -11.70 17.92 4.38
C LYS A 369 -10.73 17.96 3.23
N GLY A 370 -11.08 18.72 2.19
CA GLY A 370 -10.26 18.92 1.01
C GLY A 370 -10.21 20.40 0.66
N HIS A 371 -9.07 20.84 0.13
CA HIS A 371 -8.84 22.23 -0.24
C HIS A 371 -7.95 22.34 -1.46
N VAL A 372 -8.27 23.27 -2.34
CA VAL A 372 -7.47 23.62 -3.52
C VAL A 372 -7.11 25.10 -3.46
N ASP A 373 -5.82 25.39 -3.64
CA ASP A 373 -5.25 26.72 -3.67
C ASP A 373 -4.40 26.86 -4.93
N PHE A 374 -5.00 27.41 -5.98
CA PHE A 374 -4.34 27.66 -7.27
C PHE A 374 -3.25 28.74 -7.18
N THR A 375 -3.25 29.58 -6.15
CA THR A 375 -2.22 30.61 -5.95
C THR A 375 -0.95 29.99 -5.36
N LYS A 376 -1.12 29.10 -4.38
CA LYS A 376 -0.01 28.31 -3.81
C LYS A 376 0.40 27.13 -4.69
N GLY A 377 -0.44 26.75 -5.65
CA GLY A 377 -0.20 25.59 -6.50
C GLY A 377 -0.36 24.27 -5.73
N THR A 378 -1.37 24.17 -4.85
CA THR A 378 -1.55 22.98 -4.00
C THR A 378 -2.99 22.50 -3.93
N MET A 379 -3.19 21.18 -3.88
CA MET A 379 -4.46 20.55 -3.52
C MET A 379 -4.23 19.57 -2.37
N THR A 380 -4.96 19.71 -1.27
CA THR A 380 -4.75 18.94 -0.03
C THR A 380 -6.00 18.19 0.40
N PHE A 381 -5.80 17.03 1.03
CA PHE A 381 -6.86 16.23 1.62
C PHE A 381 -6.48 15.77 3.03
N VAL A 382 -7.46 15.72 3.93
CA VAL A 382 -7.37 15.08 5.23
C VAL A 382 -8.61 14.23 5.42
N PHE A 383 -8.46 12.96 5.77
CA PHE A 383 -9.59 12.07 6.02
C PHE A 383 -9.18 10.90 6.92
N PRO A 384 -10.13 10.29 7.63
CA PRO A 384 -9.89 9.06 8.36
C PRO A 384 -10.03 7.87 7.40
N TRP A 385 -9.26 6.82 7.64
CA TRP A 385 -9.24 5.61 6.82
C TRP A 385 -9.01 4.40 7.71
N ASP A 386 -9.64 3.28 7.41
CA ASP A 386 -9.52 2.05 8.18
C ASP A 386 -9.46 0.82 7.27
N PHE A 387 -9.43 -0.35 7.88
CA PHE A 387 -9.43 -1.65 7.22
C PHE A 387 -10.16 -2.66 8.10
N GLU A 388 -10.46 -3.83 7.55
CA GLU A 388 -11.15 -4.89 8.30
C GLU A 388 -10.36 -5.29 9.57
N ALA A 389 -11.10 -5.36 10.68
CA ALA A 389 -10.56 -5.58 12.03
C ALA A 389 -9.48 -4.58 12.48
N ALA A 390 -9.43 -3.38 11.90
CA ALA A 390 -8.66 -2.28 12.47
C ALA A 390 -9.16 -1.93 13.87
N ASN A 391 -8.27 -1.52 14.76
CA ASN A 391 -8.62 -1.07 16.10
C ASN A 391 -9.10 0.39 16.16
N GLY A 392 -9.16 1.07 15.01
CA GLY A 392 -9.47 2.48 14.92
C GLY A 392 -9.15 3.08 13.56
N TYR A 393 -9.35 4.40 13.44
CA TYR A 393 -9.01 5.12 12.22
C TYR A 393 -7.51 5.42 12.14
N GLN A 394 -6.97 5.28 10.93
CA GLN A 394 -5.73 5.92 10.53
C GLN A 394 -6.05 7.32 10.00
N GLN A 395 -5.16 8.30 10.21
CA GLN A 395 -5.35 9.66 9.70
C GLN A 395 -4.50 9.89 8.47
N VAL A 396 -5.14 10.07 7.32
CA VAL A 396 -4.47 10.34 6.05
C VAL A 396 -4.39 11.85 5.81
N ARG A 397 -3.22 12.32 5.42
CA ARG A 397 -2.97 13.70 4.97
C ARG A 397 -2.25 13.65 3.63
N VAL A 398 -2.81 14.31 2.62
CA VAL A 398 -2.35 14.30 1.23
C VAL A 398 -2.08 15.72 0.80
N THR A 399 -0.99 15.93 0.06
CA THR A 399 -0.69 17.18 -0.64
C THR A 399 -0.26 16.88 -2.07
N TYR A 400 -0.99 17.42 -3.02
CA TYR A 400 -0.59 17.52 -4.41
C TYR A 400 0.07 18.86 -4.68
N THR A 401 1.12 18.84 -5.49
CA THR A 401 1.80 20.04 -5.98
C THR A 401 1.49 20.23 -7.46
N MET A 402 0.83 21.32 -7.81
CA MET A 402 0.43 21.66 -9.17
C MET A 402 1.63 21.99 -10.05
N HIS A 403 1.46 21.79 -11.36
CA HIS A 403 2.38 22.28 -12.38
C HIS A 403 2.45 23.81 -12.36
N LYS A 404 3.62 24.36 -12.72
CA LYS A 404 3.85 25.80 -12.80
C LYS A 404 3.49 26.36 -14.16
#